data_AF-A0A3D2CIA1-F1
#
_entry.id   AF-A0A3D2CIA1-F1
#
_cell.length_a   1.000
_cell.length_b   1.000
_cell.length_c   1.000
_cell.angle_alpha   90.00
_cell.angle_beta   90.00
_cell.angle_gamma   90.00
#
_symmetry.space_group_name_H-M   'P 1'
#
loop_
_entity.id
_entity.type
_entity.pdbx_description
1 polymer ?
#
loop_
_entity_poly.entity_id
_entity_poly.type
_entity_poly.pdbx_seq_one_letter_code
_entity_poly.pdbx_strand_id
1 'polypeptide(L)'
;MPVKKISALLLALLFLIALCSCERQNQESDFSYEAYEDGWVISSATVLSRTVRIPETHDGKPILGIKESAFYRNEILRELTVPNTLRFIGKYAFADCPKLNTLLFEEEGCCRIDDGAFENCPLLSSVNLNSSVPSIGDGAFRNCRRLGTLQTDASLEFIGEDAFFACERLILKVQTGTVADDYAESHHLATNFRDSVYFTYLQVGLALTVGILFLIGFLIFEKKRKNRKKST
;
A
#
# COMPACT_ATOMS: atom_id res chain seq x y z
N MET A 1 -39.41 16.91 -54.56
CA MET A 1 -39.17 17.52 -53.22
C MET A 1 -39.16 16.53 -52.02
N PRO A 2 -38.77 15.23 -52.10
CA PRO A 2 -38.72 14.37 -50.90
C PRO A 2 -37.32 14.23 -50.26
N VAL A 3 -36.23 14.45 -51.01
CA VAL A 3 -34.86 14.12 -50.55
C VAL A 3 -34.35 15.04 -49.43
N LYS A 4 -34.75 16.33 -49.42
CA LYS A 4 -34.34 17.29 -48.38
C LYS A 4 -34.96 17.00 -47.00
N LYS A 5 -36.18 16.43 -46.94
CA LYS A 5 -36.85 16.09 -45.68
C LYS A 5 -36.28 14.81 -45.05
N ILE A 6 -35.88 13.84 -45.88
CA ILE A 6 -35.26 12.59 -45.41
C ILE A 6 -33.89 12.86 -44.80
N SER A 7 -33.10 13.78 -45.38
CA SER A 7 -31.78 14.16 -44.83
C SER A 7 -31.88 14.82 -43.45
N ALA A 8 -32.85 15.71 -43.25
CA ALA A 8 -33.05 16.37 -41.95
C ALA A 8 -33.54 15.38 -40.87
N LEU A 9 -34.42 14.44 -41.24
CA LEU A 9 -34.91 13.41 -40.32
C LEU A 9 -33.81 12.42 -39.93
N LEU A 10 -32.94 12.04 -40.88
CA LEU A 10 -31.79 11.18 -40.64
C LEU A 10 -30.73 11.87 -39.76
N LEU A 11 -30.44 13.15 -39.99
CA LEU A 11 -29.56 13.93 -39.12
C LEU A 11 -30.13 14.08 -37.71
N ALA A 12 -31.43 14.36 -37.59
CA ALA A 12 -32.10 14.46 -36.29
C ALA A 12 -32.10 13.12 -35.55
N LEU A 13 -32.30 12.01 -36.25
CA LEU A 13 -32.22 10.66 -35.66
C LEU A 13 -30.78 10.32 -35.24
N LEU A 14 -29.77 10.67 -36.03
CA LEU A 14 -28.36 10.51 -35.66
C LEU A 14 -27.98 11.40 -34.46
N PHE A 15 -28.54 12.61 -34.38
CA PHE A 15 -28.34 13.52 -33.25
C PHE A 15 -29.05 13.02 -32.00
N LEU A 16 -30.26 12.48 -32.12
CA LEU A 16 -30.99 11.83 -31.02
C LEU A 16 -30.32 10.53 -30.57
N ILE A 17 -29.74 9.74 -31.49
CA ILE A 17 -28.92 8.58 -31.15
C ILE A 17 -27.63 9.03 -30.48
N ALA A 18 -26.99 10.12 -30.92
CA ALA A 18 -25.81 10.69 -30.27
C ALA A 18 -26.12 11.22 -28.86
N LEU A 19 -27.28 11.88 -28.66
CA LEU A 19 -27.77 12.26 -27.34
C LEU A 19 -28.09 11.03 -26.47
N CYS A 20 -28.77 10.02 -27.04
CA CYS A 20 -29.12 8.76 -26.37
C CYS A 20 -27.90 7.85 -26.06
N SER A 21 -26.80 8.00 -26.81
CA SER A 21 -25.52 7.32 -26.53
C SER A 21 -24.57 8.15 -25.66
N CYS A 22 -24.78 9.47 -25.57
CA CYS A 22 -24.14 10.33 -24.57
C CYS A 22 -24.79 10.13 -23.18
N GLU A 23 -26.10 9.88 -23.13
CA GLU A 23 -26.86 9.50 -21.92
C GLU A 23 -26.87 8.00 -21.61
N ARG A 24 -26.05 7.20 -22.30
CA ARG A 24 -25.75 5.83 -21.84
C ARG A 24 -24.81 5.96 -20.64
N GLN A 25 -25.42 6.27 -19.51
CA GLN A 25 -24.84 6.76 -18.27
C GLN A 25 -23.55 6.03 -17.92
N ASN A 26 -22.46 6.80 -17.88
CA ASN A 26 -21.36 6.51 -16.98
C ASN A 26 -22.01 6.40 -15.59
N GLN A 27 -22.06 5.19 -15.02
CA GLN A 27 -22.49 4.97 -13.65
C GLN A 27 -21.38 5.49 -12.74
N GLU A 28 -21.25 6.82 -12.68
CA GLU A 28 -20.31 7.48 -11.77
C GLU A 28 -20.77 7.24 -10.35
N SER A 29 -19.79 6.97 -9.48
CA SER A 29 -20.08 6.73 -8.07
C SER A 29 -20.59 8.02 -7.44
N ASP A 30 -21.61 7.92 -6.62
CA ASP A 30 -22.21 9.06 -5.95
C ASP A 30 -21.53 9.25 -4.58
N PHE A 31 -21.17 10.49 -4.26
CA PHE A 31 -20.43 10.85 -3.05
C PHE A 31 -21.23 11.86 -2.23
N SER A 32 -21.34 11.60 -0.94
CA SER A 32 -21.80 12.58 0.04
C SER A 32 -20.61 13.33 0.62
N TYR A 33 -20.73 14.65 0.72
CA TYR A 33 -19.67 15.53 1.19
C TYR A 33 -20.06 16.23 2.49
N GLU A 34 -19.10 16.39 3.39
CA GLU A 34 -19.24 17.20 4.60
C GLU A 34 -18.11 18.23 4.67
N ALA A 35 -18.43 19.43 5.17
CA ALA A 35 -17.44 20.48 5.35
C ALA A 35 -16.39 20.07 6.39
N TYR A 36 -15.12 20.25 6.05
CA TYR A 36 -13.99 19.92 6.93
C TYR A 36 -12.89 20.95 6.73
N GLU A 37 -12.59 21.71 7.79
CA GLU A 37 -11.62 22.82 7.76
C GLU A 37 -11.90 23.80 6.59
N ASP A 38 -10.94 23.96 5.68
CA ASP A 38 -11.01 24.80 4.49
C ASP A 38 -11.48 24.06 3.23
N GLY A 39 -11.86 22.78 3.35
CA GLY A 39 -12.29 21.93 2.25
C GLY A 39 -13.46 20.99 2.60
N TRP A 40 -13.42 19.81 1.97
CA TRP A 40 -14.47 18.79 2.08
C TRP A 40 -13.90 17.43 2.45
N VAL A 41 -14.73 16.60 3.05
CA VAL A 41 -14.47 15.16 3.20
C VAL A 41 -15.60 14.36 2.58
N ILE A 42 -15.26 13.20 2.03
CA ILE A 42 -16.27 12.24 1.58
C ILE A 42 -16.79 11.50 2.82
N SER A 43 -18.06 11.69 3.16
CA SER A 43 -18.68 11.08 4.34
C SER A 43 -19.28 9.71 4.05
N SER A 44 -19.75 9.49 2.83
CA SER A 44 -20.22 8.19 2.35
C SER A 44 -20.17 8.12 0.83
N ALA A 45 -20.03 6.92 0.28
CA ALA A 45 -19.99 6.68 -1.15
C ALA A 45 -20.95 5.57 -1.57
N THR A 46 -21.78 5.84 -2.58
CA THR A 46 -22.50 4.81 -3.32
C THR A 46 -21.72 4.49 -4.59
N VAL A 47 -20.91 3.44 -4.52
CA VAL A 47 -20.07 3.04 -5.64
C VAL A 47 -20.91 2.32 -6.71
N LEU A 48 -20.86 2.84 -7.93
CA LEU A 48 -21.57 2.28 -9.09
C LEU A 48 -20.61 1.74 -10.17
N SER A 49 -19.29 1.96 -10.00
CA SER A 49 -18.23 1.51 -10.90
C SER A 49 -17.18 0.66 -10.17
N ARG A 50 -16.51 -0.23 -10.89
CA ARG A 50 -15.39 -1.02 -10.35
C ARG A 50 -14.12 -0.20 -10.15
N THR A 51 -14.03 0.94 -10.81
CA THR A 51 -12.90 1.86 -10.71
C THR A 51 -13.44 3.20 -10.22
N VAL A 52 -12.91 3.67 -9.09
CA VAL A 52 -13.25 4.94 -8.48
C VAL A 52 -12.02 5.83 -8.49
N ARG A 53 -12.20 7.06 -8.99
CA ARG A 53 -11.25 8.16 -8.81
C ARG A 53 -11.88 9.12 -7.83
N ILE A 54 -11.21 9.36 -6.70
CA ILE A 54 -11.65 10.36 -5.75
C ILE A 54 -11.44 11.73 -6.38
N PRO A 55 -12.46 12.61 -6.42
CA PRO A 55 -12.29 13.93 -6.99
C PRO A 55 -11.29 14.76 -6.17
N GLU A 56 -10.52 15.63 -6.82
CA GLU A 56 -9.61 16.57 -6.16
C GLU A 56 -10.39 17.69 -5.45
N THR A 57 -11.54 18.09 -6.00
CA THR A 57 -12.32 19.23 -5.51
C THR A 57 -13.83 18.97 -5.53
N HIS A 58 -14.53 19.66 -4.64
CA HIS A 58 -15.99 19.79 -4.61
C HIS A 58 -16.34 21.26 -4.33
N ASP A 59 -17.26 21.84 -5.09
CA ASP A 59 -17.64 23.26 -5.00
C ASP A 59 -16.45 24.24 -4.96
N GLY A 60 -15.44 23.97 -5.80
CA GLY A 60 -14.25 24.82 -5.93
C GLY A 60 -13.27 24.77 -4.75
N LYS A 61 -13.47 23.84 -3.80
CA LYS A 61 -12.59 23.61 -2.65
C LYS A 61 -12.02 22.20 -2.66
N PRO A 62 -10.84 21.96 -2.07
CA PRO A 62 -10.20 20.65 -2.10
C PRO A 62 -10.96 19.61 -1.28
N ILE A 63 -10.89 18.36 -1.72
CA ILE A 63 -11.28 17.20 -0.90
C ILE A 63 -10.06 16.77 -0.10
N LEU A 64 -10.18 16.90 1.23
CA LEU A 64 -9.12 16.75 2.20
C LEU A 64 -9.09 15.37 2.88
N GLY A 65 -10.13 14.57 2.73
CA GLY A 65 -10.12 13.24 3.33
C GLY A 65 -11.35 12.40 3.06
N ILE A 66 -11.27 11.16 3.51
CA ILE A 66 -12.35 10.18 3.45
C ILE A 66 -12.70 9.84 4.89
N LYS A 67 -13.96 10.04 5.29
CA LYS A 67 -14.39 9.79 6.68
C LYS A 67 -14.43 8.31 6.99
N GLU A 68 -14.60 8.04 8.28
CA GLU A 68 -14.81 6.70 8.81
C GLU A 68 -15.89 5.95 8.03
N SER A 69 -15.58 4.72 7.63
CA SER A 69 -16.49 3.80 6.95
C SER A 69 -17.12 4.28 5.62
N ALA A 70 -16.62 5.35 5.00
CA ALA A 70 -17.27 5.95 3.82
C ALA A 70 -17.46 4.98 2.63
N PHE A 71 -16.58 3.97 2.50
CA PHE A 71 -16.62 2.91 1.49
C PHE A 71 -16.67 1.50 2.14
N TYR A 72 -17.08 1.40 3.41
CA TYR A 72 -17.10 0.14 4.15
C TYR A 72 -17.90 -0.95 3.41
N ARG A 73 -17.36 -2.17 3.37
CA ARG A 73 -17.98 -3.35 2.75
C ARG A 73 -18.33 -3.16 1.28
N ASN A 74 -17.50 -2.44 0.52
CA ASN A 74 -17.75 -2.28 -0.90
C ASN A 74 -17.50 -3.58 -1.69
N GLU A 75 -18.59 -4.16 -2.22
CA GLU A 75 -18.57 -5.46 -2.91
C GLU A 75 -18.14 -5.39 -4.39
N ILE A 76 -18.02 -4.19 -4.97
CA ILE A 76 -17.74 -4.04 -6.42
C ILE A 76 -16.46 -3.27 -6.73
N LEU A 77 -16.00 -2.40 -5.83
CA LEU A 77 -14.79 -1.60 -6.00
C LEU A 77 -13.58 -2.51 -6.18
N ARG A 78 -12.81 -2.28 -7.23
CA ARG A 78 -11.60 -3.03 -7.59
C ARG A 78 -10.37 -2.14 -7.59
N GLU A 79 -10.53 -0.92 -8.06
CA GLU A 79 -9.44 0.03 -8.26
C GLU A 79 -9.84 1.36 -7.65
N LEU A 80 -9.02 1.87 -6.75
CA LEU A 80 -9.16 3.19 -6.16
C LEU A 80 -7.98 4.06 -6.60
N THR A 81 -8.29 5.26 -7.07
CA THR A 81 -7.31 6.31 -7.31
C THR A 81 -7.52 7.45 -6.33
N VAL A 82 -6.47 7.77 -5.58
CA VAL A 82 -6.43 8.78 -4.53
C VAL A 82 -5.62 10.00 -5.03
N PRO A 83 -6.22 11.21 -5.07
CA PRO A 83 -5.52 12.42 -5.45
C PRO A 83 -4.63 12.93 -4.30
N ASN A 84 -3.70 13.83 -4.63
CA ASN A 84 -2.74 14.42 -3.70
C ASN A 84 -3.38 15.42 -2.69
N THR A 85 -4.65 15.80 -2.88
CA THR A 85 -5.37 16.72 -2.00
C THR A 85 -5.76 16.08 -0.67
N LEU A 86 -5.81 14.75 -0.60
CA LEU A 86 -6.20 14.04 0.62
C LEU A 86 -5.10 14.11 1.68
N ARG A 87 -5.50 14.56 2.87
CA ARG A 87 -4.69 14.56 4.09
C ARG A 87 -4.90 13.28 4.91
N PHE A 88 -6.05 12.61 4.78
CA PHE A 88 -6.30 11.36 5.50
C PHE A 88 -7.31 10.40 4.81
N ILE A 89 -7.14 9.11 5.08
CA ILE A 89 -8.13 8.06 4.87
C ILE A 89 -8.56 7.57 6.25
N GLY A 90 -9.83 7.79 6.57
CA GLY A 90 -10.38 7.59 7.91
C GLY A 90 -10.54 6.13 8.31
N LYS A 91 -10.86 5.95 9.59
CA LYS A 91 -11.02 4.64 10.23
C LYS A 91 -11.95 3.73 9.44
N TYR A 92 -11.54 2.50 9.16
CA TYR A 92 -12.35 1.52 8.41
C TYR A 92 -12.90 2.01 7.05
N ALA A 93 -12.37 3.10 6.47
CA ALA A 93 -12.95 3.74 5.29
C ALA A 93 -13.20 2.76 4.14
N PHE A 94 -12.30 1.80 3.93
CA PHE A 94 -12.38 0.72 2.95
C PHE A 94 -12.31 -0.67 3.58
N ALA A 95 -12.63 -0.81 4.88
CA ALA A 95 -12.61 -2.13 5.50
C ALA A 95 -13.63 -3.07 4.86
N ASP A 96 -13.30 -4.36 4.85
CA ASP A 96 -14.10 -5.44 4.28
C ASP A 96 -14.45 -5.22 2.80
N CYS A 97 -13.56 -4.64 1.97
CA CYS A 97 -13.77 -4.52 0.51
C CYS A 97 -13.16 -5.73 -0.23
N PRO A 98 -13.91 -6.83 -0.48
CA PRO A 98 -13.33 -8.11 -0.93
C PRO A 98 -12.83 -8.09 -2.37
N LYS A 99 -13.18 -7.06 -3.15
CA LYS A 99 -12.80 -6.94 -4.57
C LYS A 99 -11.71 -5.91 -4.83
N LEU A 100 -11.41 -5.04 -3.85
CA LEU A 100 -10.38 -4.03 -3.97
C LEU A 100 -9.04 -4.72 -4.14
N ASN A 101 -8.38 -4.47 -5.26
CA ASN A 101 -7.11 -5.12 -5.62
C ASN A 101 -5.98 -4.15 -5.92
N THR A 102 -6.33 -2.90 -6.28
CA THR A 102 -5.37 -1.87 -6.68
C THR A 102 -5.73 -0.55 -6.00
N LEU A 103 -4.74 0.03 -5.32
CA LEU A 103 -4.78 1.36 -4.71
C LEU A 103 -3.65 2.19 -5.33
N LEU A 104 -4.03 3.25 -6.04
CA LEU A 104 -3.14 4.14 -6.77
C LEU A 104 -3.18 5.53 -6.14
N PHE A 105 -2.02 6.08 -5.82
CA PHE A 105 -1.86 7.49 -5.46
C PHE A 105 -1.34 8.23 -6.69
N GLU A 106 -2.01 9.32 -7.09
CA GLU A 106 -1.68 10.02 -8.35
C GLU A 106 -0.32 10.72 -8.31
N GLU A 107 0.13 11.21 -7.15
CA GLU A 107 1.47 11.80 -6.93
C GLU A 107 2.03 11.38 -5.56
N GLU A 108 3.07 12.04 -5.05
CA GLU A 108 3.57 11.85 -3.67
C GLU A 108 2.45 12.19 -2.67
N GLY A 109 2.15 11.24 -1.79
CA GLY A 109 0.93 11.26 -0.99
C GLY A 109 1.20 11.56 0.47
N CYS A 110 0.86 12.77 0.93
CA CYS A 110 0.86 13.17 2.34
C CYS A 110 -0.46 12.77 3.03
N CYS A 111 -0.84 11.50 2.91
CA CYS A 111 -2.12 11.00 3.39
C CYS A 111 -1.92 10.05 4.57
N ARG A 112 -2.37 10.46 5.76
CA ARG A 112 -2.43 9.60 6.93
C ARG A 112 -3.46 8.49 6.70
N ILE A 113 -3.09 7.24 6.98
CA ILE A 113 -3.98 6.08 6.86
C ILE A 113 -4.41 5.68 8.28
N ASP A 114 -5.67 5.83 8.62
CA ASP A 114 -6.19 5.57 9.97
C ASP A 114 -6.45 4.07 10.23
N ASP A 115 -6.80 3.75 11.48
CA ASP A 115 -6.98 2.38 11.95
C ASP A 115 -7.96 1.60 11.08
N GLY A 116 -7.55 0.38 10.72
CA GLY A 116 -8.35 -0.53 9.90
C GLY A 116 -8.79 0.01 8.54
N ALA A 117 -8.21 1.12 8.03
CA ALA A 117 -8.66 1.77 6.79
C ALA A 117 -8.86 0.81 5.60
N PHE A 118 -8.03 -0.21 5.47
CA PHE A 118 -8.09 -1.26 4.45
C PHE A 118 -8.14 -2.67 5.06
N GLU A 119 -8.64 -2.81 6.30
CA GLU A 119 -8.77 -4.11 6.96
C GLU A 119 -9.61 -5.07 6.10
N ASN A 120 -9.22 -6.34 6.06
CA ASN A 120 -9.93 -7.41 5.32
C ASN A 120 -10.15 -7.10 3.82
N CYS A 121 -9.14 -6.52 3.16
CA CYS A 121 -9.08 -6.40 1.70
C CYS A 121 -8.18 -7.52 1.09
N PRO A 122 -8.62 -8.79 1.04
CA PRO A 122 -7.76 -9.93 0.73
C PRO A 122 -7.19 -9.93 -0.70
N LEU A 123 -7.78 -9.15 -1.60
CA LEU A 123 -7.31 -9.03 -2.99
C LEU A 123 -6.37 -7.85 -3.23
N LEU A 124 -6.22 -6.94 -2.25
CA LEU A 124 -5.34 -5.79 -2.36
C LEU A 124 -3.91 -6.27 -2.54
N SER A 125 -3.31 -5.93 -3.68
CA SER A 125 -2.03 -6.50 -4.11
C SER A 125 -1.06 -5.45 -4.63
N SER A 126 -1.59 -4.41 -5.28
CA SER A 126 -0.84 -3.25 -5.70
C SER A 126 -1.25 -2.06 -4.83
N VAL A 127 -0.35 -1.68 -3.92
CA VAL A 127 -0.42 -0.42 -3.20
C VAL A 127 0.86 0.33 -3.51
N ASN A 128 0.75 1.43 -4.24
CA ASN A 128 1.89 2.30 -4.47
C ASN A 128 1.80 3.47 -3.49
N LEU A 129 2.28 3.27 -2.26
CA LEU A 129 2.56 4.39 -1.36
C LEU A 129 3.79 5.10 -1.95
N ASN A 130 3.56 6.10 -2.79
CA ASN A 130 4.63 7.03 -3.10
C ASN A 130 5.08 7.68 -1.79
N SER A 131 6.35 8.00 -1.70
CA SER A 131 6.99 8.73 -0.59
C SER A 131 6.07 9.80 0.01
N SER A 132 6.08 9.98 1.34
CA SER A 132 5.31 10.97 2.14
C SER A 132 4.14 10.49 3.01
N VAL A 133 3.84 9.20 3.18
CA VAL A 133 2.80 8.77 4.14
C VAL A 133 3.32 8.93 5.58
N PRO A 134 2.77 9.85 6.40
CA PRO A 134 3.35 10.15 7.71
C PRO A 134 2.99 9.09 8.76
N SER A 135 1.86 8.41 8.62
CA SER A 135 1.39 7.41 9.59
C SER A 135 0.43 6.39 8.99
N ILE A 136 0.55 5.16 9.50
CA ILE A 136 -0.31 4.01 9.22
C ILE A 136 -0.87 3.53 10.55
N GLY A 137 -2.19 3.54 10.71
CA GLY A 137 -2.89 3.23 11.96
C GLY A 137 -2.93 1.74 12.30
N ASP A 138 -3.53 1.43 13.44
CA ASP A 138 -3.65 0.08 13.97
C ASP A 138 -4.46 -0.79 13.00
N GLY A 139 -3.95 -1.96 12.64
CA GLY A 139 -4.63 -2.88 11.72
C GLY A 139 -4.95 -2.32 10.33
N ALA A 140 -4.35 -1.19 9.91
CA ALA A 140 -4.73 -0.47 8.69
C ALA A 140 -4.79 -1.35 7.42
N PHE A 141 -3.91 -2.33 7.28
CA PHE A 141 -3.89 -3.31 6.19
C PHE A 141 -4.07 -4.76 6.69
N ARG A 142 -4.62 -4.96 7.89
CA ARG A 142 -4.84 -6.28 8.48
C ARG A 142 -5.59 -7.20 7.50
N ASN A 143 -5.15 -8.44 7.36
CA ASN A 143 -5.70 -9.45 6.44
C ASN A 143 -5.65 -9.06 4.93
N CYS A 144 -4.82 -8.11 4.51
CA CYS A 144 -4.50 -7.88 3.09
C CYS A 144 -3.54 -8.95 2.56
N ARG A 145 -4.00 -10.20 2.46
CA ARG A 145 -3.17 -11.39 2.19
C ARG A 145 -2.38 -11.33 0.87
N ARG A 146 -2.84 -10.53 -0.09
CA ARG A 146 -2.18 -10.38 -1.39
C ARG A 146 -1.25 -9.18 -1.49
N LEU A 147 -1.16 -8.35 -0.43
CA LEU A 147 -0.36 -7.14 -0.43
C LEU A 147 1.10 -7.53 -0.70
N GLY A 148 1.63 -7.05 -1.82
CA GLY A 148 2.95 -7.41 -2.29
C GLY A 148 4.04 -6.54 -1.70
N THR A 149 4.85 -5.94 -2.56
CA THR A 149 5.90 -5.02 -2.11
C THR A 149 5.30 -3.67 -1.73
N LEU A 150 5.62 -3.19 -0.53
CA LEU A 150 5.30 -1.84 -0.07
C LEU A 150 6.61 -1.09 0.13
N GLN A 151 6.72 0.10 -0.45
CA GLN A 151 7.88 0.96 -0.27
C GLN A 151 7.55 2.08 0.71
N THR A 152 8.43 2.28 1.69
CA THR A 152 8.36 3.39 2.64
C THR A 152 9.66 4.18 2.60
N ASP A 153 9.65 5.38 3.15
CA ASP A 153 10.81 6.23 3.30
C ASP A 153 10.97 6.67 4.77
N ALA A 154 11.89 7.61 5.03
CA ALA A 154 12.14 8.15 6.35
C ALA A 154 11.06 9.12 6.86
N SER A 155 10.08 9.51 6.04
CA SER A 155 8.98 10.39 6.43
C SER A 155 7.85 9.65 7.16
N LEU A 156 7.84 8.31 7.12
CA LEU A 156 6.90 7.51 7.88
C LEU A 156 7.28 7.51 9.37
N GLU A 157 6.49 8.21 10.17
CA GLU A 157 6.76 8.46 11.60
C GLU A 157 6.06 7.45 12.52
N PHE A 158 5.01 6.77 12.04
CA PHE A 158 4.23 5.87 12.87
C PHE A 158 3.62 4.70 12.09
N ILE A 159 3.71 3.50 12.67
CA ILE A 159 3.00 2.30 12.23
C ILE A 159 2.33 1.68 13.45
N GLY A 160 1.01 1.54 13.39
CA GLY A 160 0.17 1.00 14.45
C GLY A 160 0.33 -0.50 14.65
N GLU A 161 -0.16 -0.98 15.80
CA GLU A 161 -0.18 -2.39 16.14
C GLU A 161 -0.94 -3.18 15.06
N ASP A 162 -0.41 -4.35 14.67
CA ASP A 162 -1.03 -5.22 13.67
C ASP A 162 -1.34 -4.57 12.30
N ALA A 163 -0.78 -3.39 11.99
CA ALA A 163 -1.00 -2.69 10.73
C ALA A 163 -0.90 -3.60 9.51
N PHE A 164 0.01 -4.58 9.54
CA PHE A 164 0.20 -5.58 8.49
C PHE A 164 -0.02 -7.03 8.94
N PHE A 165 -0.82 -7.25 9.98
CA PHE A 165 -1.13 -8.60 10.46
C PHE A 165 -1.80 -9.44 9.35
N ALA A 166 -1.34 -10.68 9.18
CA ALA A 166 -1.78 -11.61 8.14
C ALA A 166 -1.63 -11.10 6.68
N CYS A 167 -0.67 -10.20 6.43
CA CYS A 167 -0.22 -9.84 5.08
C CYS A 167 0.83 -10.84 4.56
N GLU A 168 0.38 -12.04 4.18
CA GLU A 168 1.24 -13.21 3.86
C GLU A 168 2.27 -13.00 2.74
N ARG A 169 2.08 -12.02 1.86
CA ARG A 169 2.95 -11.74 0.70
C ARG A 169 3.75 -10.44 0.83
N LEU A 170 3.61 -9.75 1.97
CA LEU A 170 4.19 -8.43 2.16
C LEU A 170 5.71 -8.50 2.18
N ILE A 171 6.32 -7.64 1.37
CA ILE A 171 7.74 -7.32 1.45
C ILE A 171 7.84 -5.82 1.70
N LEU A 172 8.32 -5.43 2.88
CA LEU A 172 8.50 -4.03 3.22
C LEU A 172 9.88 -3.56 2.78
N LYS A 173 9.94 -2.59 1.85
CA LYS A 173 11.19 -1.92 1.49
C LYS A 173 11.41 -0.77 2.47
N VAL A 174 12.35 -0.97 3.39
CA VAL A 174 12.65 -0.04 4.49
C VAL A 174 14.01 0.62 4.29
N GLN A 175 14.29 1.72 4.98
CA GLN A 175 15.65 2.23 5.17
C GLN A 175 16.09 1.94 6.61
N THR A 176 17.37 1.61 6.82
CA THR A 176 17.85 1.23 8.16
C THR A 176 17.66 2.36 9.17
N GLY A 177 17.14 2.03 10.35
CA GLY A 177 16.89 2.97 11.44
C GLY A 177 15.64 3.85 11.24
N THR A 178 14.75 3.47 10.33
CA THR A 178 13.41 4.09 10.20
C THR A 178 12.38 3.33 11.04
N VAL A 179 11.25 3.98 11.32
CA VAL A 179 10.11 3.34 12.01
C VAL A 179 9.65 2.07 11.30
N ALA A 180 9.70 2.07 9.96
CA ALA A 180 9.38 0.89 9.16
C ALA A 180 10.36 -0.27 9.38
N ASP A 181 11.65 0.02 9.59
CA ASP A 181 12.68 -0.98 9.89
C ASP A 181 12.46 -1.63 11.27
N ASP A 182 12.23 -0.80 12.28
CA ASP A 182 11.92 -1.25 13.66
C ASP A 182 10.61 -2.06 13.70
N TYR A 183 9.58 -1.60 13.00
CA TYR A 183 8.31 -2.32 12.89
C TYR A 183 8.50 -3.68 12.21
N ALA A 184 9.25 -3.72 11.10
CA ALA A 184 9.56 -4.98 10.45
C ALA A 184 10.36 -5.92 11.34
N GLU A 185 11.23 -5.42 12.23
CA GLU A 185 11.98 -6.24 13.21
C GLU A 185 11.06 -6.90 14.21
N SER A 186 10.27 -6.08 14.89
CA SER A 186 9.36 -6.51 15.95
C SER A 186 8.29 -7.48 15.47
N HIS A 187 7.87 -7.39 14.20
CA HIS A 187 6.80 -8.22 13.64
C HIS A 187 7.31 -9.30 12.67
N HIS A 188 8.63 -9.50 12.58
CA HIS A 188 9.29 -10.50 11.72
C HIS A 188 8.85 -10.42 10.24
N LEU A 189 8.63 -9.22 9.74
CA LEU A 189 8.25 -9.01 8.34
C LEU A 189 9.46 -9.20 7.41
N ALA A 190 9.19 -9.70 6.20
CA ALA A 190 10.19 -9.77 5.14
C ALA A 190 10.56 -8.36 4.68
N THR A 191 11.86 -8.07 4.58
CA THR A 191 12.36 -6.78 4.07
C THR A 191 13.36 -6.96 2.95
N ASN A 192 13.59 -5.89 2.18
CA ASN A 192 14.58 -5.82 1.09
C ASN A 192 16.04 -6.06 1.52
N PHE A 193 16.37 -5.91 2.81
CA PHE A 193 17.74 -5.98 3.32
C PHE A 193 18.07 -7.25 4.11
N ARG A 194 17.05 -7.93 4.67
CA ARG A 194 17.28 -8.96 5.71
C ARG A 194 17.81 -10.30 5.23
N ASP A 195 17.76 -10.58 3.94
CA ASP A 195 18.47 -11.74 3.38
C ASP A 195 20.00 -11.53 3.29
N SER A 196 20.50 -10.31 3.49
CA SER A 196 21.93 -9.97 3.31
C SER A 196 22.69 -9.77 4.61
N VAL A 197 22.12 -9.06 5.60
CA VAL A 197 22.87 -8.60 6.77
C VAL A 197 23.00 -9.70 7.84
N TYR A 198 21.92 -10.40 8.20
CA TYR A 198 22.01 -11.57 9.10
C TYR A 198 22.80 -12.71 8.45
N PHE A 199 22.68 -12.88 7.14
CA PHE A 199 23.47 -13.88 6.40
C PHE A 199 24.97 -13.56 6.44
N THR A 200 25.35 -12.28 6.29
CA THR A 200 26.75 -11.85 6.41
C THR A 200 27.26 -11.94 7.85
N TYR A 201 26.53 -11.47 8.86
CA TYR A 201 26.98 -11.61 10.26
C TYR A 201 27.05 -13.07 10.71
N LEU A 202 26.09 -13.92 10.31
CA LEU A 202 26.13 -15.35 10.61
C LEU A 202 27.27 -16.05 9.87
N GLN A 203 27.48 -15.76 8.57
CA GLN A 203 28.62 -16.29 7.81
C GLN A 203 29.97 -15.83 8.37
N VAL A 204 30.11 -14.55 8.72
CA VAL A 204 31.34 -13.99 9.30
C VAL A 204 31.59 -14.57 10.70
N GLY A 205 30.54 -14.71 11.52
CA GLY A 205 30.62 -15.35 12.83
C GLY A 205 31.03 -16.83 12.77
N LEU A 206 30.45 -17.60 11.84
CA LEU A 206 30.86 -18.98 11.57
C LEU A 206 32.30 -19.05 11.01
N ALA A 207 32.68 -18.15 10.11
CA ALA A 207 34.03 -18.14 9.54
C ALA A 207 35.11 -17.84 10.61
N LEU A 208 34.85 -16.88 11.51
CA LEU A 208 35.76 -16.55 12.60
C LEU A 208 35.92 -17.71 13.59
N THR A 209 34.82 -18.37 13.98
CA THR A 209 34.86 -19.49 14.92
C THR A 209 35.60 -20.71 14.35
N VAL A 210 35.37 -21.07 13.08
CA VAL A 210 36.09 -22.14 12.39
C VAL A 210 37.59 -21.81 12.24
N GLY A 211 37.93 -20.57 11.89
CA GLY A 211 39.32 -20.12 11.76
C GLY A 211 40.10 -20.20 13.08
N ILE A 212 39.48 -19.79 14.20
CA ILE A 212 40.06 -19.89 15.54
C ILE A 212 40.31 -21.35 15.93
N LEU A 213 39.34 -22.24 15.71
CA LEU A 213 39.48 -23.67 16.00
C LEU A 213 40.62 -24.32 15.19
N PHE A 214 40.78 -23.94 13.92
CA PHE A 214 41.86 -24.43 13.07
C PHE A 214 43.24 -23.98 13.57
N LEU A 215 43.39 -22.70 13.95
CA LEU A 215 44.62 -22.16 14.53
C LEU A 215 44.97 -22.84 15.86
N ILE A 216 44.00 -23.05 16.73
CA ILE A 216 44.20 -23.78 18.00
C ILE A 216 44.66 -25.21 17.71
N GLY A 217 44.02 -25.91 16.78
CA GLY A 217 44.43 -27.25 16.36
C GLY A 217 45.86 -27.30 15.82
N PHE A 218 46.23 -26.34 14.97
CA PHE A 218 47.57 -26.19 14.42
C PHE A 218 48.64 -25.92 15.51
N LEU A 219 48.35 -25.02 16.45
CA LEU A 219 49.25 -24.73 17.58
C LEU A 219 49.45 -25.93 18.50
N ILE A 220 48.38 -26.70 18.78
CA ILE A 220 48.47 -27.95 19.54
C ILE A 220 49.33 -28.97 18.80
N PHE A 221 49.18 -29.10 17.49
CA PHE A 221 49.98 -30.00 16.65
C PHE A 221 51.47 -29.63 16.65
N GLU A 222 51.81 -28.35 16.42
CA GLU A 222 53.19 -27.86 16.46
C GLU A 222 53.83 -28.03 17.85
N LYS A 223 53.06 -27.81 18.93
CA LYS A 223 53.53 -28.06 20.30
C LYS A 223 53.84 -29.55 20.53
N LYS A 224 52.96 -30.47 20.07
CA LYS A 224 53.22 -31.92 20.12
C LYS A 224 54.45 -32.33 19.28
N ARG A 225 54.63 -31.74 18.10
CA ARG A 225 55.78 -31.98 17.22
C ARG A 225 57.10 -31.56 17.85
N LYS A 226 57.15 -30.37 18.47
CA LYS A 226 58.33 -29.88 19.20
C LYS A 226 58.67 -30.73 20.42
N ASN A 227 57.68 -31.23 21.15
CA ASN A 227 57.91 -32.10 22.31
C ASN A 227 58.46 -33.48 21.91
N ARG A 228 58.03 -34.07 20.78
CA ARG A 228 58.59 -35.34 20.28
C ARG A 228 60.06 -35.24 19.88
N LYS A 229 60.49 -34.09 19.33
CA LYS A 229 61.89 -33.85 18.96
C LYS A 229 62.84 -33.61 20.14
N LYS A 230 62.32 -33.41 21.36
CA LYS A 230 63.12 -33.22 22.59
C LYS A 230 63.24 -34.51 23.44
N SER A 231 62.55 -35.58 23.05
CA SER A 231 62.48 -36.86 23.77
C SER A 231 63.31 -37.97 23.12
N THR A 232 64.13 -37.63 22.13
CA THR A 232 65.06 -38.50 21.37
C THR A 232 66.42 -37.86 21.41
#